data_AF-A0A8S3UFZ1-F1
#
_entry.id   AF-A0A8S3UFZ1-F1
#
_cell.length_a   1.000
_cell.length_b   1.000
_cell.length_c   1.000
_cell.angle_alpha   90.00
_cell.angle_beta   90.00
_cell.angle_gamma   90.00
#
_symmetry.space_group_name_H-M   'P 1'
#
loop_
_entity.id
_entity.type
_entity.pdbx_description
1 polymer ?
#
loop_
_entity_poly.entity_id
_entity_poly.type
_entity_poly.pdbx_seq_one_letter_code
_entity_poly.pdbx_strand_id
1 'polypeptide(L)'
;MTLLITTLQITIKFLRAIVNSYLEKKLQYNNLSFDNFQTKMENKLLWALESGKFKLAKILIQGGHDVNFCTDAGTSPLMIACKLFARDQDVHEKLKIISTLLANKAYINAIDNKGRTALAYAMHARCKATIQMLKNQGLVITIDAKMKGMKGSDKKIWNSFDLEE
;
A
#
# COMPACT_ATOMS: atom_id res chain seq x y z
N MET A 1 9.65 25.44 -18.77
CA MET A 1 8.65 24.74 -17.94
C MET A 1 9.27 23.76 -16.93
N THR A 2 10.23 22.92 -17.33
CA THR A 2 10.88 21.93 -16.43
C THR A 2 11.58 22.57 -15.23
N LEU A 3 12.29 23.68 -15.42
CA LEU A 3 12.98 24.41 -14.34
C LEU A 3 12.01 24.89 -13.23
N LEU A 4 10.84 25.42 -13.62
CA LEU A 4 9.79 25.89 -12.71
C LEU A 4 9.18 24.75 -11.90
N ILE A 5 8.99 23.58 -12.52
CA ILE A 5 8.47 22.40 -11.83
C ILE A 5 9.51 21.89 -10.83
N THR A 6 10.79 21.86 -11.19
CA THR A 6 11.86 21.44 -10.28
C THR A 6 12.05 22.39 -9.11
N THR A 7 11.99 23.72 -9.34
CA THR A 7 12.11 24.70 -8.25
C THR A 7 10.89 24.65 -7.32
N LEU A 8 9.68 24.46 -7.85
CA LEU A 8 8.47 24.26 -7.05
C LEU A 8 8.55 22.98 -6.19
N GLN A 9 9.10 21.89 -6.73
CA GLN A 9 9.30 20.65 -5.97
C GLN A 9 10.35 20.82 -4.86
N ILE A 10 11.42 21.57 -5.13
CA ILE A 10 12.46 21.88 -4.15
C ILE A 10 11.89 22.76 -3.03
N THR A 11 11.10 23.79 -3.36
CA THR A 11 10.48 24.67 -2.35
C THR A 11 9.44 23.93 -1.52
N ILE A 12 8.65 23.02 -2.09
CA ILE A 12 7.74 22.15 -1.33
C ILE A 12 8.51 21.23 -0.38
N LYS A 13 9.62 20.64 -0.81
CA LYS A 13 10.49 19.83 0.07
C LYS A 13 11.09 20.66 1.20
N PHE A 14 11.53 21.88 0.90
CA PHE A 14 12.08 22.80 1.88
C PHE A 14 11.03 23.25 2.90
N LEU A 15 9.82 23.59 2.45
CA LEU A 15 8.68 23.91 3.33
C LEU A 15 8.29 22.72 4.21
N ARG A 16 8.28 21.49 3.66
CA ARG A 16 8.10 20.27 4.45
C ARG A 16 9.17 20.12 5.53
N ALA A 17 10.44 20.35 5.19
CA ALA A 17 11.54 20.28 6.14
C ALA A 17 11.39 21.30 7.28
N ILE A 18 10.96 22.53 6.98
CA ILE A 18 10.70 23.56 7.99
C ILE A 18 9.51 23.19 8.89
N VAL A 19 8.41 22.72 8.30
CA VAL A 19 7.23 22.29 9.07
C VAL A 19 7.57 21.10 9.96
N ASN A 20 8.34 20.13 9.44
CA ASN A 20 8.81 18.98 10.22
C ASN A 20 9.75 19.42 11.34
N SER A 21 10.71 20.32 11.07
CA SER A 21 11.59 20.90 12.09
C SER A 21 10.81 21.63 13.20
N TYR A 22 9.73 22.35 12.84
CA TYR A 22 8.86 23.01 13.80
C TYR A 22 8.04 22.01 14.64
N LEU A 23 7.51 20.96 13.99
CA LEU A 23 6.84 19.86 14.69
C LEU A 23 7.81 19.10 15.60
N GLU A 24 9.05 18.85 15.16
CA GLU A 24 10.13 18.24 15.94
C GLU A 24 10.46 19.06 17.19
N LYS A 25 10.64 20.38 17.06
CA LYS A 25 10.86 21.25 18.24
C LYS A 25 9.68 21.21 19.22
N LYS A 26 8.44 21.13 18.71
CA LYS A 26 7.23 20.98 19.53
C LYS A 26 7.13 19.58 20.18
N LEU A 27 7.71 18.55 19.55
CA LEU A 27 7.76 17.17 20.03
C LEU A 27 8.98 16.89 20.93
N GLN A 28 10.03 17.70 20.87
CA GLN A 28 11.23 17.60 21.72
C GLN A 28 10.91 17.89 23.20
N TYR A 29 9.88 18.68 23.47
CA TYR A 29 9.30 18.84 24.82
C TYR A 29 8.56 17.58 25.32
N ASN A 30 8.35 16.58 24.45
CA ASN A 30 7.66 15.32 24.72
C ASN A 30 8.48 14.12 24.20
N ASN A 31 9.75 13.94 24.59
CA ASN A 31 10.54 12.69 24.51
C ASN A 31 10.25 11.70 23.36
N LEU A 32 10.13 12.15 22.10
CA LEU A 32 9.84 11.28 20.95
C LEU A 32 10.75 11.69 19.79
N SER A 33 11.71 10.83 19.42
CA SER A 33 12.63 11.01 18.29
C SER A 33 11.91 11.08 16.94
N PHE A 34 12.54 11.66 15.92
CA PHE A 34 12.02 11.78 14.55
C PHE A 34 11.60 10.44 13.93
N ASP A 35 12.39 9.38 14.17
CA ASP A 35 12.07 8.00 13.77
C ASP A 35 10.72 7.56 14.33
N ASN A 36 10.39 8.00 15.54
CA ASN A 36 9.14 7.68 16.20
C ASN A 36 7.92 8.34 15.54
N PHE A 37 8.08 9.47 14.84
CA PHE A 37 6.95 10.09 14.11
C PHE A 37 6.61 9.30 12.84
N GLN A 38 7.63 8.94 12.06
CA GLN A 38 7.46 8.14 10.84
C GLN A 38 6.92 6.75 11.19
N THR A 39 7.52 6.05 12.15
CA THR A 39 7.03 4.75 12.64
C THR A 39 5.62 4.87 13.22
N LYS A 40 5.27 5.96 13.93
CA LYS A 40 3.90 6.20 14.40
C LYS A 40 2.92 6.43 13.27
N MET A 41 3.34 7.07 12.17
CA MET A 41 2.50 7.30 11.00
C MET A 41 2.28 6.02 10.19
N GLU A 42 3.35 5.24 10.00
CA GLU A 42 3.33 3.92 9.39
C GLU A 42 2.37 2.99 10.16
N ASN A 43 2.53 2.92 11.48
CA ASN A 43 1.64 2.15 12.36
C ASN A 43 0.19 2.62 12.29
N LYS A 44 -0.05 3.94 12.21
CA LYS A 44 -1.41 4.49 12.04
C LYS A 44 -2.03 4.10 10.70
N LEU A 45 -1.25 4.13 9.61
CA LEU A 45 -1.74 3.72 8.30
C LEU A 45 -2.07 2.22 8.28
N LEU A 46 -1.18 1.39 8.82
CA LEU A 46 -1.42 -0.05 8.96
C LEU A 46 -2.70 -0.33 9.75
N TRP A 47 -2.83 0.29 10.92
CA TRP A 47 -4.03 0.16 11.75
C TRP A 47 -5.30 0.62 11.03
N ALA A 48 -5.24 1.72 10.28
CA ALA A 48 -6.38 2.23 9.52
C ALA A 48 -6.79 1.26 8.40
N LEU A 49 -5.82 0.64 7.72
CA LEU A 49 -6.09 -0.38 6.70
C LEU A 49 -6.69 -1.63 7.34
N GLU A 50 -6.05 -2.18 8.37
CA GLU A 50 -6.52 -3.39 9.08
C GLU A 50 -7.92 -3.22 9.68
N SER A 51 -8.22 -2.03 10.19
CA SER A 51 -9.53 -1.70 10.77
C SER A 51 -10.59 -1.31 9.73
N GLY A 52 -10.26 -1.35 8.43
CA GLY A 52 -11.17 -0.95 7.34
C GLY A 52 -11.58 0.53 7.38
N LYS A 53 -10.79 1.40 8.05
CA LYS A 53 -11.06 2.83 8.18
C LYS A 53 -10.61 3.57 6.91
N PHE A 54 -11.31 3.32 5.81
CA PHE A 54 -10.88 3.71 4.48
C PHE A 54 -10.65 5.21 4.29
N LYS A 55 -11.52 6.05 4.87
CA LYS A 55 -11.37 7.52 4.85
C LYS A 55 -10.08 7.97 5.54
N LEU A 56 -9.77 7.39 6.70
CA LEU A 56 -8.54 7.71 7.44
C LEU A 56 -7.30 7.26 6.66
N ALA A 57 -7.32 6.04 6.13
CA ALA A 57 -6.22 5.52 5.32
C ALA A 57 -5.94 6.43 4.11
N LYS A 58 -6.99 6.90 3.43
CA LYS A 58 -6.84 7.82 2.29
C LYS A 58 -6.16 9.14 2.67
N ILE A 59 -6.57 9.77 3.77
CA ILE A 59 -5.96 11.02 4.25
C ILE A 59 -4.48 10.81 4.56
N LEU A 60 -4.13 9.70 5.21
CA LEU A 60 -2.75 9.37 5.57
C LEU A 60 -1.86 9.16 4.33
N ILE A 61 -2.37 8.44 3.32
CA ILE A 61 -1.67 8.20 2.05
C ILE A 61 -1.47 9.52 1.29
N GLN A 62 -2.49 10.37 1.23
CA GLN A 62 -2.42 11.68 0.56
C GLN A 62 -1.50 12.68 1.25
N GLY A 63 -1.10 12.43 2.50
CA GLY A 63 -0.12 13.24 3.22
C GLY A 63 1.29 13.23 2.61
N GLY A 64 1.56 12.32 1.66
CA GLY A 64 2.87 12.20 1.00
C GLY A 64 3.93 11.55 1.89
N HIS A 65 3.48 10.71 2.83
CA HIS A 65 4.33 9.80 3.59
C HIS A 65 4.81 8.66 2.68
N ASP A 66 5.86 7.97 3.11
CA ASP A 66 6.25 6.73 2.44
C ASP A 66 5.09 5.72 2.47
N VAL A 67 4.80 5.11 1.32
CA VAL A 67 3.77 4.07 1.14
C VAL A 67 4.39 2.69 0.90
N ASN A 68 5.72 2.61 0.84
CA ASN A 68 6.49 1.41 0.52
C ASN A 68 7.20 0.79 1.73
N PHE A 69 7.00 1.34 2.93
CA PHE A 69 7.47 0.72 4.16
C PHE A 69 6.91 -0.70 4.30
N CYS A 70 7.63 -1.55 5.02
CA CYS A 70 7.26 -2.94 5.23
C CYS A 70 7.22 -3.24 6.72
N THR A 71 6.29 -4.09 7.13
CA THR A 71 6.29 -4.66 8.48
C THR A 71 7.46 -5.63 8.65
N ASP A 72 7.69 -6.12 9.87
CA ASP A 72 8.70 -7.16 10.17
C ASP A 72 8.52 -8.44 9.33
N ALA A 73 7.29 -8.70 8.87
CA ALA A 73 6.98 -9.82 7.98
C ALA A 73 7.26 -9.53 6.49
N GLY A 74 7.80 -8.36 6.16
CA GLY A 74 7.99 -7.88 4.80
C GLY A 74 6.67 -7.44 4.13
N THR A 75 5.60 -7.23 4.90
CA THR A 75 4.29 -6.93 4.31
C THR A 75 4.15 -5.43 4.05
N SER A 76 3.85 -5.04 2.81
CA SER A 76 3.63 -3.64 2.44
C SER A 76 2.17 -3.18 2.66
N PRO A 77 1.91 -1.86 2.77
CA PRO A 77 0.57 -1.30 2.83
C PRO A 77 -0.34 -1.77 1.70
N LEU A 78 0.22 -1.93 0.49
CA LEU A 78 -0.51 -2.45 -0.66
C LEU A 78 -0.98 -3.90 -0.45
N MET A 79 -0.13 -4.77 0.10
CA MET A 79 -0.51 -6.15 0.42
C MET A 79 -1.62 -6.21 1.46
N ILE A 80 -1.54 -5.37 2.50
CA ILE A 80 -2.57 -5.31 3.55
C ILE A 80 -3.89 -4.82 2.96
N ALA A 81 -3.86 -3.75 2.16
CA ALA A 81 -5.05 -3.25 1.47
C ALA A 81 -5.69 -4.35 0.60
N CYS A 82 -4.90 -5.18 -0.08
CA CYS A 82 -5.39 -6.30 -0.89
C CYS A 82 -5.96 -7.44 -0.04
N LYS A 83 -5.40 -7.71 1.14
CA LYS A 83 -5.83 -8.74 2.10
C LYS A 83 -7.21 -8.46 2.70
N LEU A 84 -7.61 -7.19 2.81
CA LEU A 84 -8.85 -6.81 3.50
C LEU A 84 -10.06 -7.57 2.93
N PHE A 85 -10.78 -8.27 3.80
CA PHE A 85 -12.07 -8.86 3.47
C PHE A 85 -13.10 -7.72 3.42
N ALA A 86 -13.40 -7.25 2.21
CA ALA A 86 -14.46 -6.28 2.00
C ALA A 86 -15.80 -7.02 1.87
N ARG A 87 -16.83 -6.57 2.58
CA ARG A 87 -18.22 -6.87 2.20
C ARG A 87 -18.52 -6.15 0.89
N ASP A 88 -19.54 -6.57 0.14
CA ASP A 88 -19.81 -6.03 -1.20
C ASP A 88 -19.92 -4.48 -1.24
N GLN A 89 -20.45 -3.88 -0.17
CA GLN A 89 -20.58 -2.42 -0.03
C GLN A 89 -19.23 -1.67 0.13
N ASP A 90 -18.20 -2.36 0.62
CA ASP A 90 -16.88 -1.79 0.91
C ASP A 90 -15.87 -1.98 -0.23
N VAL A 91 -16.24 -2.73 -1.27
CA VAL A 91 -15.35 -3.04 -2.40
C VAL A 91 -14.90 -1.77 -3.10
N HIS A 92 -15.79 -0.80 -3.31
CA HIS A 92 -15.44 0.46 -3.98
C HIS A 92 -14.41 1.27 -3.19
N GLU A 93 -14.55 1.37 -1.87
CA GLU A 93 -13.60 2.10 -1.03
C GLU A 93 -12.25 1.36 -0.93
N LYS A 94 -12.27 0.02 -0.84
CA LYS A 94 -11.06 -0.80 -0.94
C LYS A 94 -10.31 -0.54 -2.24
N LEU A 95 -11.01 -0.60 -3.38
CA LEU A 95 -10.40 -0.34 -4.69
C LEU A 95 -9.79 1.06 -4.74
N LYS A 96 -10.51 2.07 -4.24
CA LYS A 96 -10.05 3.46 -4.20
C LYS A 96 -8.77 3.64 -3.39
N ILE A 97 -8.63 2.94 -2.27
CA ILE A 97 -7.38 2.95 -1.48
C ILE A 97 -6.24 2.37 -2.28
N ILE A 98 -6.45 1.20 -2.89
CA ILE A 98 -5.43 0.56 -3.69
C ILE A 98 -5.03 1.47 -4.86
N SER A 99 -6.00 2.09 -5.55
CA SER A 99 -5.71 3.09 -6.59
C SER A 99 -4.90 4.27 -6.03
N THR A 100 -5.23 4.73 -4.82
CA THR A 100 -4.52 5.85 -4.17
C THR A 100 -3.09 5.46 -3.79
N LEU A 101 -2.86 4.25 -3.29
CA LEU A 101 -1.52 3.73 -3.01
C LEU A 101 -0.68 3.65 -4.29
N LEU A 102 -1.25 3.10 -5.38
CA LEU A 102 -0.59 3.01 -6.67
C LEU A 102 -0.27 4.39 -7.26
N ALA A 103 -1.21 5.34 -7.16
CA ALA A 103 -0.97 6.73 -7.56
C ALA A 103 0.17 7.40 -6.76
N ASN A 104 0.40 6.95 -5.52
CA ASN A 104 1.53 7.38 -4.69
C ASN A 104 2.79 6.50 -4.87
N LYS A 105 2.91 5.79 -6.01
CA LYS A 105 4.06 4.97 -6.38
C LYS A 105 4.33 3.79 -5.43
N ALA A 106 3.27 3.17 -4.93
CA ALA A 106 3.41 1.91 -4.20
C ALA A 106 4.00 0.80 -5.09
N TYR A 107 4.94 0.03 -4.56
CA TYR A 107 5.60 -1.07 -5.26
C TYR A 107 4.63 -2.24 -5.44
N ILE A 108 4.12 -2.35 -6.67
CA ILE A 108 3.09 -3.33 -7.03
C ILE A 108 3.60 -4.79 -6.97
N ASN A 109 4.90 -4.98 -7.22
CA ASN A 109 5.58 -6.28 -7.24
C ASN A 109 6.38 -6.57 -5.96
N ALA A 110 6.17 -5.81 -4.88
CA ALA A 110 6.79 -6.13 -3.60
C ALA A 110 6.40 -7.56 -3.16
N ILE A 111 7.33 -8.23 -2.48
CA ILE A 111 7.13 -9.57 -1.90
C ILE A 111 7.36 -9.53 -0.40
N ASP A 112 6.57 -10.31 0.34
CA ASP A 112 6.79 -10.50 1.77
C ASP A 112 7.87 -11.57 2.04
N ASN A 113 8.18 -11.81 3.32
CA ASN A 113 9.19 -12.81 3.71
C ASN A 113 8.82 -14.25 3.29
N LYS A 114 7.59 -14.49 2.83
CA LYS A 114 7.10 -15.77 2.29
C LYS A 114 7.02 -15.77 0.76
N GLY A 115 7.51 -14.72 0.10
CA GLY A 115 7.47 -14.56 -1.35
C GLY A 115 6.08 -14.21 -1.91
N ARG A 116 5.14 -13.74 -1.08
CA ARG A 116 3.77 -13.41 -1.52
C ARG A 116 3.69 -11.96 -1.99
N THR A 117 3.07 -11.74 -3.14
CA THR A 117 2.79 -10.41 -3.71
C THR A 117 1.41 -9.89 -3.30
N ALA A 118 1.12 -8.60 -3.54
CA ALA A 118 -0.20 -8.02 -3.34
C ALA A 118 -1.33 -8.78 -4.05
N LEU A 119 -1.06 -9.34 -5.24
CA LEU A 119 -1.99 -10.19 -5.98
C LEU A 119 -2.30 -11.48 -5.21
N ALA A 120 -1.30 -12.14 -4.62
CA ALA A 120 -1.51 -13.35 -3.81
C ALA A 120 -2.44 -13.07 -2.60
N TYR A 121 -2.31 -11.91 -1.98
CA TYR A 121 -3.21 -11.46 -0.91
C TYR A 121 -4.65 -11.21 -1.42
N ALA A 122 -4.81 -10.58 -2.59
CA ALA A 122 -6.12 -10.34 -3.20
C ALA A 122 -6.85 -11.64 -3.56
N MET A 123 -6.10 -12.64 -4.04
CA MET A 123 -6.63 -13.97 -4.35
C MET A 123 -7.09 -14.73 -3.11
N HIS A 124 -6.31 -14.67 -2.03
CA HIS A 124 -6.70 -15.27 -0.76
C HIS A 124 -7.98 -14.61 -0.20
N ALA A 125 -8.13 -13.30 -0.38
CA ALA A 125 -9.34 -12.56 -0.04
C ALA A 125 -10.53 -12.81 -0.99
N ARG A 126 -10.33 -13.58 -2.08
CA ARG A 126 -11.34 -13.92 -3.11
C ARG A 126 -12.06 -12.71 -3.72
N CYS A 127 -11.40 -11.55 -3.75
CA CYS A 127 -12.00 -10.32 -4.25
C CYS A 127 -11.72 -10.14 -5.74
N LYS A 128 -12.67 -10.56 -6.59
CA LYS A 128 -12.55 -10.52 -8.07
C LYS A 128 -12.18 -9.13 -8.59
N ALA A 129 -12.85 -8.10 -8.09
CA ALA A 129 -12.62 -6.73 -8.52
C ALA A 129 -11.19 -6.24 -8.21
N THR A 130 -10.64 -6.62 -7.05
CA THR A 130 -9.25 -6.26 -6.70
C THR A 130 -8.25 -6.97 -7.62
N ILE A 131 -8.50 -8.25 -7.91
CA ILE A 131 -7.67 -9.05 -8.84
C ILE A 131 -7.67 -8.42 -10.24
N GLN A 132 -8.84 -8.08 -10.78
CA GLN A 132 -8.97 -7.45 -12.09
C GLN A 132 -8.26 -6.10 -12.15
N MET A 133 -8.47 -5.24 -11.15
CA MET A 133 -7.81 -3.94 -11.11
C MET A 133 -6.28 -4.07 -11.06
N LEU A 134 -5.76 -4.98 -10.25
CA LEU A 134 -4.33 -5.25 -10.18
C LEU A 134 -3.77 -5.75 -11.52
N LYS A 135 -4.46 -6.69 -12.19
CA LYS A 135 -4.09 -7.15 -13.55
C LYS A 135 -4.03 -5.98 -14.54
N ASN A 136 -5.04 -5.10 -14.55
CA ASN A 136 -5.12 -3.96 -15.48
C ASN A 136 -4.03 -2.91 -15.25
N GLN A 137 -3.47 -2.81 -14.04
CA GLN A 137 -2.40 -1.86 -13.71
C GLN A 137 -1.00 -2.35 -14.13
N GLY A 138 -0.92 -3.39 -14.95
CA GLY A 138 0.36 -3.89 -15.46
C GLY A 138 1.14 -4.70 -14.44
N LEU A 139 0.46 -5.33 -13.46
CA LEU A 139 1.06 -6.44 -12.72
C LEU A 139 1.38 -7.53 -13.74
N VAL A 140 2.64 -7.53 -14.19
CA VAL A 140 3.24 -8.70 -14.80
C VAL A 140 3.08 -9.79 -13.77
N ILE A 141 2.24 -10.76 -14.09
CA ILE A 141 2.20 -12.02 -13.40
C ILE A 141 3.62 -12.54 -13.55
N THR A 142 4.48 -12.39 -12.56
CA THR A 142 5.73 -13.16 -12.56
C THR A 142 5.32 -14.57 -12.18
N ILE A 143 4.72 -15.25 -13.16
CA ILE A 143 4.30 -16.65 -13.18
C ILE A 143 5.47 -17.54 -12.73
N ASP A 144 6.71 -17.04 -12.90
CA ASP A 144 7.95 -17.75 -12.68
C ASP A 144 8.51 -17.78 -11.25
N ALA A 145 8.03 -16.93 -10.34
CA ALA A 145 8.25 -17.22 -8.91
C ALA A 145 7.35 -18.38 -8.43
N LYS A 146 6.63 -19.02 -9.37
CA LYS A 146 6.08 -20.39 -9.40
C LYS A 146 5.70 -20.92 -8.03
N MET A 147 4.40 -21.06 -7.78
CA MET A 147 3.73 -22.29 -7.29
C MET A 147 4.36 -23.11 -6.11
N LYS A 148 5.47 -22.70 -5.52
CA LYS A 148 6.32 -23.47 -4.61
C LYS A 148 5.76 -23.47 -3.18
N GLY A 149 4.73 -22.67 -2.92
CA GLY A 149 4.06 -22.61 -1.62
C GLY A 149 2.54 -22.45 -1.67
N MET A 150 1.91 -22.40 -2.85
CA MET A 150 0.44 -22.30 -2.96
C MET A 150 -0.20 -23.66 -2.69
N LYS A 151 -1.06 -23.73 -1.66
CA LYS A 151 -1.85 -24.92 -1.35
C LYS A 151 -2.93 -25.11 -2.43
N GLY A 152 -3.39 -26.35 -2.63
CA GLY A 152 -4.26 -26.74 -3.75
C GLY A 152 -5.54 -25.91 -3.95
N SER A 153 -6.08 -25.27 -2.90
CA SER A 153 -7.21 -24.35 -3.01
C SER A 153 -6.88 -23.07 -3.77
N ASP A 154 -5.69 -22.49 -3.52
CA ASP A 154 -5.27 -21.23 -4.12
C ASP A 154 -4.90 -21.44 -5.60
N LYS A 155 -4.37 -22.64 -5.92
CA LYS A 155 -4.11 -23.10 -7.29
C LYS A 155 -5.41 -23.35 -8.09
N LYS A 156 -6.45 -23.91 -7.45
CA LYS A 156 -7.78 -24.05 -8.08
C LYS A 156 -8.42 -22.67 -8.34
N ILE A 157 -8.30 -21.75 -7.38
CA ILE A 157 -8.80 -20.39 -7.53
C ILE A 157 -8.07 -19.68 -8.69
N TRP A 158 -6.75 -19.82 -8.81
CA TRP A 158 -5.96 -19.34 -9.95
C TRP A 158 -6.53 -19.83 -11.28
N ASN A 159 -6.62 -21.15 -11.45
CA ASN A 159 -7.14 -21.75 -12.69
C ASN A 159 -8.62 -21.42 -12.95
N SER A 160 -9.41 -21.08 -11.92
CA SER A 160 -10.81 -20.63 -12.08
C SER A 160 -10.95 -19.16 -12.46
N PHE A 161 -9.88 -18.37 -12.33
CA PHE A 161 -9.82 -16.98 -12.74
C PHE A 161 -9.12 -16.78 -14.10
N ASP A 162 -8.51 -17.84 -14.63
CA ASP A 162 -8.27 -18.03 -16.06
C ASP A 162 -9.61 -18.31 -16.78
N LEU A 163 -10.62 -17.46 -16.52
CA LEU A 163 -11.80 -17.37 -17.37
C LEU A 163 -11.32 -16.63 -18.62
N GLU A 164 -10.95 -17.46 -19.59
CA GLU A 164 -11.04 -17.29 -21.05
C GLU A 164 -10.63 -15.92 -21.62
N GLU A 165 -9.72 -15.98 -22.59
CA GLU A 165 -9.36 -14.87 -23.50
C GLU A 165 -10.58 -14.09 -24.02
#